data_AF-A0A7S3FYQ6-F1
#
_entry.id   AF-A0A7S3FYQ6-F1
#
_cell.length_a   1.000
_cell.length_b   1.000
_cell.length_c   1.000
_cell.angle_alpha   90.00
_cell.angle_beta   90.00
_cell.angle_gamma   90.00
#
_symmetry.space_group_name_H-M   'P 1'
#
loop_
_entity.id
_entity.type
_entity.pdbx_description
1 polymer ?
#
loop_
_entity_poly.entity_id
_entity_poly.type
_entity_poly.pdbx_seq_one_letter_code
_entity_poly.pdbx_strand_id
1 'polypeptide(L)'
;RMFYYHHVLWYYVSALCALPSMLMVVQRFFYAVPKDGWESVMVREKYSSLWQALNFLDWNYKRVVEAPKVGADEEKEKGKRQILTEDRWDLGFKVYLLYGGSHYLFDVALKLWTYGWKGLREDDCKFWYGFHHLTTFIQCKQLWMVDHYTWFNCFPLAYHSFLVVFPTLWINNYVYGVAIACYMLMPLYYRATFFSVNRVQQAMVLLFPLLIFPILHMAVRDCNAQWSIDKMREEYERSGH
;
A
#
# COMPACT_ATOMS: atom_id res chain seq x y z
N ARG A 1 -16.07 22.42 5.35
CA ARG A 1 -14.80 23.15 5.09
C ARG A 1 -13.55 22.29 5.27
N MET A 2 -13.29 21.72 6.46
CA MET A 2 -12.08 20.91 6.71
C MET A 2 -11.93 19.72 5.73
N PHE A 3 -13.03 19.06 5.40
CA PHE A 3 -13.07 17.94 4.45
C PHE A 3 -12.56 18.30 3.05
N TYR A 4 -12.99 19.45 2.52
CA TYR A 4 -12.53 19.96 1.23
C TYR A 4 -11.02 20.26 1.24
N TYR A 5 -10.55 21.05 2.21
CA TYR A 5 -9.12 21.41 2.28
C TYR A 5 -8.21 20.20 2.51
N HIS A 6 -8.70 19.16 3.19
CA HIS A 6 -7.98 17.89 3.30
C HIS A 6 -7.78 17.24 1.92
N HIS A 7 -8.83 17.17 1.09
CA HIS A 7 -8.75 16.60 -0.26
C HIS A 7 -7.88 17.47 -1.20
N VAL A 8 -7.94 18.80 -1.06
CA VAL A 8 -7.06 19.72 -1.79
C VAL A 8 -5.59 19.46 -1.47
N LEU A 9 -5.25 19.38 -0.18
CA LEU A 9 -3.88 19.09 0.25
C LEU A 9 -3.40 17.74 -0.31
N TRP A 10 -4.24 16.72 -0.21
CA TRP A 10 -3.93 15.38 -0.69
C TRP A 10 -3.71 15.33 -2.21
N TYR A 11 -4.54 16.03 -2.98
CA TYR A 11 -4.36 16.16 -4.43
C TYR A 11 -2.99 16.73 -4.78
N TYR A 12 -2.59 17.83 -4.13
CA TYR A 12 -1.30 18.47 -4.42
C TYR A 12 -0.11 17.60 -4.00
N VAL A 13 -0.17 16.93 -2.84
CA VAL A 13 0.91 16.02 -2.45
C VAL A 13 0.97 14.81 -3.38
N SER A 14 -0.17 14.26 -3.79
CA SER A 14 -0.22 13.18 -4.77
C SER A 14 0.35 13.61 -6.13
N ALA A 15 0.09 14.84 -6.58
CA ALA A 15 0.67 15.39 -7.80
C ALA A 15 2.20 15.51 -7.72
N LEU A 16 2.72 15.97 -6.57
CA LEU A 16 4.16 16.04 -6.32
C LEU A 16 4.81 14.65 -6.24
N CYS A 17 4.10 13.66 -5.69
CA CYS A 17 4.61 12.30 -5.51
C CYS A 17 4.40 11.37 -6.71
N ALA A 18 3.47 11.67 -7.62
CA ALA A 18 3.10 10.78 -8.72
C ALA A 18 4.32 10.34 -9.55
N LEU A 19 5.05 11.29 -10.13
CA LEU A 19 6.19 10.99 -10.97
C LEU A 19 7.36 10.37 -10.17
N PRO A 20 7.81 10.93 -9.03
CA PRO A 20 8.89 10.32 -8.24
C PRO A 20 8.59 8.87 -7.79
N SER A 21 7.37 8.58 -7.34
CA SER A 21 6.97 7.24 -6.92
C SER A 21 7.02 6.24 -8.08
N MET A 22 6.57 6.65 -9.27
CA MET A 22 6.66 5.79 -10.45
C MET A 22 8.09 5.61 -10.96
N LEU A 23 8.93 6.64 -10.88
CA LEU A 23 10.35 6.51 -11.21
C LEU A 23 11.06 5.52 -10.28
N MET A 24 10.70 5.47 -9.00
CA MET A 24 11.20 4.45 -8.08
C MET A 24 10.79 3.04 -8.54
N VAL A 25 9.51 2.82 -8.90
CA VAL A 25 9.04 1.51 -9.40
C VAL A 25 9.82 1.09 -10.64
N VAL A 26 9.97 2.00 -11.60
CA VAL A 26 10.73 1.76 -12.84
C VAL A 26 12.20 1.46 -12.54
N GLN A 27 12.83 2.25 -11.66
CA GLN A 27 14.21 2.03 -11.24
C GLN A 27 14.38 0.65 -10.60
N ARG A 28 13.46 0.25 -9.72
CA ARG A 28 13.48 -1.07 -9.07
C ARG A 28 13.26 -2.20 -10.06
N PHE A 29 12.35 -2.01 -11.01
CA PHE A 29 12.03 -3.01 -12.02
C PHE A 29 13.23 -3.31 -12.92
N PHE A 30 13.97 -2.28 -13.37
CA PHE A 30 15.09 -2.47 -14.30
C PHE A 30 16.44 -2.71 -13.61
N TYR A 31 16.68 -2.10 -12.45
CA TYR A 31 18.03 -2.03 -11.87
C TYR A 31 18.17 -2.68 -10.49
N ALA A 32 17.07 -3.11 -9.87
CA ALA A 32 17.10 -3.86 -8.60
C ALA A 32 16.72 -5.33 -8.78
N VAL A 33 16.83 -5.87 -10.01
CA VAL A 33 16.68 -7.31 -10.25
C VAL A 33 17.91 -8.03 -9.68
N PRO A 34 17.71 -8.99 -8.76
CA PRO A 34 18.83 -9.75 -8.20
C PRO A 34 19.54 -10.56 -9.30
N LYS A 35 20.87 -10.63 -9.24
CA LYS A 35 21.67 -11.35 -10.25
C LYS A 35 21.29 -12.83 -10.35
N ASP A 36 21.00 -13.44 -9.20
CA ASP A 36 20.63 -14.86 -9.08
C ASP A 36 19.10 -15.05 -9.07
N GLY A 37 18.34 -14.03 -9.50
CA GLY A 37 16.88 -14.05 -9.54
C GLY A 37 16.21 -13.87 -8.17
N TRP A 38 14.91 -13.56 -8.19
CA TRP A 38 14.12 -13.31 -6.98
C TRP A 38 13.96 -14.53 -6.06
N GLU A 39 14.12 -15.75 -6.60
CA GLU A 39 14.15 -17.01 -5.83
C GLU A 39 15.27 -17.02 -4.78
N SER A 40 16.37 -16.29 -5.04
CA SER A 40 17.53 -16.24 -4.14
C SER A 40 17.43 -15.15 -3.07
N VAL A 41 16.36 -14.34 -3.07
CA VAL A 41 16.29 -13.12 -2.27
C VAL A 41 15.46 -13.26 -1.01
N MET A 42 16.04 -12.84 0.11
CA MET A 42 15.31 -12.65 1.35
C MET A 42 15.20 -11.17 1.69
N VAL A 43 13.96 -10.72 1.93
CA VAL A 43 13.71 -9.36 2.43
C VAL A 43 13.61 -9.40 3.95
N ARG A 44 14.39 -8.56 4.63
CA ARG A 44 14.35 -8.44 6.08
C ARG A 44 13.06 -7.74 6.54
N GLU A 45 12.45 -8.31 7.57
CA GLU A 45 11.23 -7.80 8.20
C GLU A 45 11.39 -7.75 9.72
N LYS A 46 10.51 -6.99 10.38
CA LYS A 46 10.60 -6.73 11.82
C LYS A 46 9.59 -7.49 12.69
N TYR A 47 8.83 -8.42 12.11
CA TYR A 47 7.88 -9.25 12.84
C TYR A 47 8.48 -10.59 13.29
N SER A 48 8.18 -11.00 14.52
CA SER A 48 8.62 -12.28 15.08
C SER A 48 7.69 -13.43 14.73
N SER A 49 6.42 -13.13 14.47
CA SER A 49 5.39 -14.10 14.10
C SER A 49 4.36 -13.51 13.15
N LEU A 50 3.62 -14.38 12.45
CA LEU A 50 2.48 -13.97 11.62
C LEU A 50 1.39 -13.25 12.44
N TRP A 51 1.17 -13.65 13.69
CA TRP A 51 0.22 -12.96 14.57
C TRP A 51 0.62 -11.52 14.84
N GLN A 52 1.92 -11.26 15.05
CA GLN A 52 2.42 -9.90 15.22
C GLN A 52 2.26 -9.08 13.94
N ALA A 53 2.45 -9.71 12.77
CA ALA A 53 2.17 -9.07 11.48
C ALA A 53 0.69 -8.68 11.39
N LEU A 54 -0.24 -9.62 11.63
CA LEU A 54 -1.68 -9.36 11.57
C LEU A 54 -2.20 -8.37 12.64
N ASN A 55 -1.46 -8.19 13.74
CA ASN A 55 -1.82 -7.22 14.77
C ASN A 55 -1.51 -5.78 14.33
N PHE A 56 -2.53 -5.06 13.86
CA PHE A 56 -2.40 -3.67 13.43
C PHE A 56 -2.11 -2.67 14.58
N LEU A 57 -2.22 -3.08 15.85
CA LEU A 57 -1.94 -2.23 17.02
C LEU A 57 -0.46 -2.23 17.43
N ASP A 58 0.33 -3.22 17.00
CA ASP A 58 1.75 -3.29 17.32
C ASP A 58 2.61 -2.57 16.27
N TRP A 59 3.09 -1.37 16.62
CA TRP A 59 3.92 -0.49 15.79
C TRP A 59 5.39 -0.44 16.25
N ASN A 60 5.87 -1.45 16.98
CA ASN A 60 7.22 -1.42 17.54
C ASN A 60 8.33 -1.65 16.49
N TYR A 61 8.71 -0.59 15.78
CA TYR A 61 9.77 -0.59 14.76
C TYR A 61 11.19 -0.84 15.32
N LYS A 62 11.37 -0.73 16.64
CA LYS A 62 12.67 -0.92 17.33
C LYS A 62 12.97 -2.37 17.66
N ARG A 63 11.98 -3.27 17.61
CA ARG A 63 12.21 -4.71 17.77
C ARG A 63 12.90 -5.23 16.51
N VAL A 64 14.23 -5.33 16.59
CA VAL A 64 14.98 -6.13 15.62
C VAL A 64 14.71 -7.58 15.96
N VAL A 65 13.90 -8.25 15.15
CA VAL A 65 13.83 -9.70 15.16
C VAL A 65 15.06 -10.16 14.40
N GLU A 66 15.95 -10.92 15.04
CA GLU A 66 17.01 -11.63 14.33
C GLU A 66 16.35 -12.39 13.18
N ALA A 67 16.89 -12.27 11.96
CA ALA A 67 16.39 -13.03 10.82
C ALA A 67 16.20 -14.49 11.26
N PRO A 68 15.08 -15.15 10.90
CA PRO A 68 14.74 -16.46 11.44
C PRO A 68 15.98 -17.37 11.39
N LYS A 69 16.31 -17.99 12.53
CA LYS A 69 17.31 -19.06 12.60
C LYS A 69 16.73 -20.25 11.87
N VAL A 70 16.89 -20.17 10.58
CA VAL A 70 16.68 -21.19 9.58
C VAL A 70 17.48 -22.43 10.02
N GLY A 71 16.83 -23.61 10.02
CA GLY A 71 17.39 -24.85 10.58
C GLY A 71 18.69 -25.30 9.91
N ALA A 72 19.40 -26.23 10.56
CA ALA A 72 20.74 -26.68 10.17
C ALA A 72 20.88 -27.19 8.72
N ASP A 73 19.79 -27.60 8.07
CA ASP A 73 19.80 -28.03 6.66
C ASP A 73 19.84 -26.85 5.66
N GLU A 74 19.35 -25.68 6.03
CA GLU A 74 19.37 -24.47 5.20
C GLU A 74 20.62 -23.58 5.46
N GLU A 75 21.44 -23.87 6.48
CA GLU A 75 22.78 -23.24 6.61
C GLU A 75 23.71 -23.59 5.45
N LYS A 76 23.49 -24.72 4.77
CA LYS A 76 24.14 -25.04 3.48
C LYS A 76 23.63 -24.15 2.34
N GLU A 77 22.43 -23.59 2.42
CA GLU A 77 21.88 -22.63 1.44
C GLU A 77 22.21 -21.16 1.76
N LYS A 78 22.62 -20.82 2.99
CA LYS A 78 23.04 -19.45 3.39
C LYS A 78 24.14 -18.87 2.48
N GLY A 79 24.96 -19.71 1.84
CA GLY A 79 25.95 -19.25 0.86
C GLY A 79 25.35 -18.71 -0.45
N LYS A 80 24.05 -18.91 -0.72
CA LYS A 80 23.39 -18.56 -1.98
C LYS A 80 22.27 -17.52 -1.89
N ARG A 81 21.76 -17.20 -0.69
CA ARG A 81 20.64 -16.26 -0.55
C ARG A 81 21.12 -14.82 -0.32
N GLN A 82 20.70 -13.91 -1.19
CA GLN A 82 20.99 -12.48 -1.06
C GLN A 82 19.98 -11.82 -0.11
N ILE A 83 20.48 -11.20 0.96
CA ILE A 83 19.64 -10.40 1.87
C ILE A 83 19.54 -8.98 1.31
N LEU A 84 18.32 -8.53 1.01
CA LEU A 84 18.09 -7.13 0.62
C LEU A 84 17.95 -6.27 1.87
N THR A 85 18.79 -5.24 1.94
CA THR A 85 18.81 -4.23 2.99
C THR A 85 18.26 -2.91 2.49
N GLU A 86 17.87 -2.05 3.43
CA GLU A 86 17.40 -0.69 3.14
C GLU A 86 18.42 0.12 2.34
N ASP A 87 17.94 0.84 1.33
CA ASP A 87 18.68 1.89 0.64
C ASP A 87 17.98 3.27 0.69
N ARG A 88 18.55 4.27 -0.01
CA ARG A 88 18.03 5.64 -0.01
C ARG A 88 16.63 5.76 -0.61
N TRP A 89 16.27 4.91 -1.56
CA TRP A 89 14.94 4.90 -2.17
C TRP A 89 13.92 4.29 -1.22
N ASP A 90 14.31 3.28 -0.45
CA ASP A 90 13.46 2.70 0.60
C ASP A 90 13.14 3.72 1.70
N LEU A 91 14.11 4.54 2.09
CA LEU A 91 13.88 5.63 3.05
C LEU A 91 12.88 6.66 2.51
N GLY A 92 13.02 7.06 1.24
CA GLY A 92 12.07 7.96 0.59
C GLY A 92 10.67 7.37 0.51
N PHE A 93 10.57 6.08 0.15
CA PHE A 93 9.28 5.38 0.11
C PHE A 93 8.65 5.21 1.48
N LYS A 94 9.44 5.02 2.55
CA LYS A 94 8.94 5.04 3.93
C LYS A 94 8.28 6.38 4.24
N VAL A 95 8.92 7.51 3.95
CA VAL A 95 8.30 8.83 4.16
C VAL A 95 6.96 8.93 3.41
N TYR A 96 6.90 8.42 2.18
CA TYR A 96 5.65 8.33 1.42
C TYR A 96 4.59 7.42 2.12
N LEU A 97 4.97 6.23 2.60
CA LEU A 97 4.08 5.34 3.34
C LEU A 97 3.54 5.97 4.63
N LEU A 98 4.39 6.69 5.37
CA LEU A 98 4.00 7.38 6.60
C LEU A 98 2.98 8.48 6.31
N TYR A 99 3.22 9.27 5.26
CA TYR A 99 2.30 10.29 4.80
C TYR A 99 0.98 9.69 4.32
N GLY A 100 1.04 8.68 3.45
CA GLY A 100 -0.13 7.98 2.93
C GLY A 100 -0.95 7.31 4.03
N GLY A 101 -0.31 6.58 4.96
CA GLY A 101 -0.97 5.98 6.11
C GLY A 101 -1.67 7.01 7.00
N SER A 102 -1.01 8.14 7.25
CA SER A 102 -1.59 9.25 8.02
C SER A 102 -2.79 9.88 7.30
N HIS A 103 -2.71 10.05 5.98
CA HIS A 103 -3.82 10.51 5.16
C HIS A 103 -5.01 9.55 5.22
N TYR A 104 -4.81 8.26 4.95
CA TYR A 104 -5.90 7.29 4.94
C TYR A 104 -6.62 7.20 6.30
N LEU A 105 -5.86 7.22 7.40
CA LEU A 105 -6.46 7.23 8.74
C LEU A 105 -7.24 8.51 9.01
N PHE A 106 -6.66 9.68 8.68
CA PHE A 106 -7.32 10.97 8.90
C PHE A 106 -8.56 11.14 8.02
N ASP A 107 -8.52 10.69 6.77
CA ASP A 107 -9.64 10.73 5.85
C ASP A 107 -10.81 9.88 6.36
N VAL A 108 -10.54 8.66 6.85
CA VAL A 108 -11.57 7.82 7.49
C VAL A 108 -12.17 8.51 8.71
N ALA A 109 -11.33 9.08 9.58
CA ALA A 109 -11.82 9.80 10.77
C ALA A 109 -12.67 11.02 10.38
N LEU A 110 -12.27 11.77 9.36
CA LEU A 110 -12.98 12.96 8.91
C LEU A 110 -14.29 12.62 8.20
N LYS A 111 -14.33 11.53 7.44
CA LYS A 111 -15.56 10.97 6.85
C LYS A 111 -16.55 10.52 7.93
N LEU A 112 -16.08 9.81 8.96
CA LEU A 112 -16.90 9.43 10.11
C LEU A 112 -17.43 10.64 10.87
N TRP A 113 -16.60 11.67 11.07
CA TRP A 113 -17.01 12.92 11.70
C TRP A 113 -18.05 13.68 10.86
N THR A 114 -17.89 13.72 9.54
CA THR A 114 -18.72 14.53 8.64
C THR A 114 -20.07 13.86 8.34
N TYR A 115 -20.08 12.55 8.05
CA TYR A 115 -21.28 11.83 7.62
C TYR A 115 -21.89 10.95 8.73
N GLY A 116 -21.14 10.65 9.78
CA GLY A 116 -21.53 9.65 10.78
C GLY A 116 -21.56 8.23 10.24
N TRP A 117 -21.68 7.25 11.13
CA TRP A 117 -21.76 5.83 10.75
C TRP A 117 -23.02 5.48 9.94
N LYS A 118 -24.11 6.23 10.15
CA LYS A 118 -25.35 6.06 9.38
C LYS A 118 -25.19 6.59 7.96
N GLY A 119 -24.70 7.82 7.80
CA GLY A 119 -24.52 8.42 6.47
C GLY A 119 -23.48 7.71 5.61
N LEU A 120 -22.44 7.10 6.21
CA LEU A 120 -21.53 6.23 5.47
C LEU A 120 -22.20 4.96 4.97
N ARG A 121 -23.10 4.33 5.74
CA ARG A 121 -23.74 3.06 5.33
C ARG A 121 -24.89 3.24 4.34
N GLU A 122 -25.52 4.42 4.33
CA GLU A 122 -26.61 4.74 3.40
C GLU A 122 -26.10 5.04 1.98
N ASP A 123 -24.83 5.43 1.85
CA ASP A 123 -24.18 5.67 0.56
C ASP A 123 -23.07 4.63 0.33
N ASP A 124 -23.36 3.69 -0.57
CA ASP A 124 -22.51 2.56 -0.89
C ASP A 124 -21.09 2.98 -1.30
N CYS A 125 -20.95 4.05 -2.09
CA CYS A 125 -19.64 4.55 -2.48
C CYS A 125 -18.87 5.17 -1.30
N LYS A 126 -19.55 5.89 -0.39
CA LYS A 126 -18.91 6.41 0.82
C LYS A 126 -18.45 5.28 1.74
N PHE A 127 -19.26 4.23 1.89
CA PHE A 127 -18.90 3.06 2.68
C PHE A 127 -17.64 2.38 2.13
N TRP A 128 -17.67 1.97 0.86
CA TRP A 128 -16.57 1.20 0.27
C TRP A 128 -15.28 2.00 0.13
N TYR A 129 -15.38 3.30 -0.14
CA TYR A 129 -14.21 4.18 -0.16
C TYR A 129 -13.59 4.35 1.23
N GLY A 130 -14.41 4.56 2.27
CA GLY A 130 -13.93 4.59 3.65
C GLY A 130 -13.33 3.26 4.10
N PHE A 131 -13.95 2.15 3.73
CA PHE A 131 -13.45 0.81 4.02
C PHE A 131 -12.12 0.52 3.28
N HIS A 132 -12.01 0.94 2.02
CA HIS A 132 -10.76 0.88 1.24
C HIS A 132 -9.62 1.62 1.95
N HIS A 133 -9.87 2.85 2.42
CA HIS A 133 -8.84 3.64 3.10
C HIS A 133 -8.43 3.01 4.43
N LEU A 134 -9.38 2.46 5.20
CA LEU A 134 -9.07 1.74 6.44
C LEU A 134 -8.19 0.51 6.18
N THR A 135 -8.51 -0.29 5.16
CA THR A 135 -7.72 -1.50 4.84
C THR A 135 -6.37 -1.15 4.22
N THR A 136 -6.29 -0.08 3.43
CA THR A 136 -5.03 0.43 2.88
C THR A 136 -4.11 0.96 3.99
N PHE A 137 -4.65 1.61 5.03
CA PHE A 137 -3.88 1.98 6.22
C PHE A 137 -3.25 0.76 6.91
N ILE A 138 -4.02 -0.32 7.11
CA ILE A 138 -3.52 -1.57 7.70
C ILE A 138 -2.38 -2.14 6.84
N GLN A 139 -2.49 -2.08 5.51
CA GLN A 139 -1.42 -2.54 4.62
C GLN A 139 -0.18 -1.63 4.63
N CYS A 140 -0.35 -0.32 4.68
CA CYS A 140 0.77 0.62 4.83
C CYS A 140 1.58 0.30 6.09
N LYS A 141 0.90 -0.05 7.19
CA LYS A 141 1.53 -0.54 8.43
C LYS A 141 2.33 -1.83 8.21
N GLN A 142 1.81 -2.79 7.44
CA GLN A 142 2.54 -4.02 7.13
C GLN A 142 3.82 -3.74 6.37
N LEU A 143 3.72 -2.94 5.30
CA LEU A 143 4.86 -2.56 4.46
C LEU A 143 5.88 -1.69 5.20
N TRP A 144 5.45 -0.88 6.17
CA TRP A 144 6.35 -0.10 7.02
C TRP A 144 7.37 -0.99 7.74
N MET A 145 7.00 -2.23 8.07
CA MET A 145 7.84 -3.18 8.83
C MET A 145 8.84 -3.97 7.97
N VAL A 146 9.03 -3.56 6.72
CA VAL A 146 9.96 -4.16 5.75
C VAL A 146 11.17 -3.23 5.57
N ASP A 147 12.36 -3.81 5.45
CA ASP A 147 13.58 -3.02 5.25
C ASP A 147 13.80 -2.62 3.79
N HIS A 148 13.34 -3.42 2.82
CA HIS A 148 13.52 -3.16 1.38
C HIS A 148 12.23 -3.38 0.57
N TYR A 149 11.90 -2.44 -0.31
CA TYR A 149 10.71 -2.51 -1.16
C TYR A 149 11.04 -3.00 -2.56
N THR A 150 10.58 -4.22 -2.89
CA THR A 150 10.60 -4.72 -4.27
C THR A 150 9.62 -3.93 -5.14
N TRP A 151 9.87 -3.88 -6.46
CA TRP A 151 9.01 -3.14 -7.38
C TRP A 151 7.55 -3.59 -7.30
N PHE A 152 7.29 -4.90 -7.22
CA PHE A 152 5.92 -5.43 -7.18
C PHE A 152 5.20 -5.13 -5.87
N ASN A 153 5.94 -4.96 -4.77
CA ASN A 153 5.37 -4.57 -3.47
C ASN A 153 5.01 -3.08 -3.42
N CYS A 154 5.83 -2.21 -4.01
CA CYS A 154 5.57 -0.77 -3.99
C CYS A 154 4.65 -0.30 -5.13
N PHE A 155 4.53 -1.06 -6.23
CA PHE A 155 3.84 -0.60 -7.44
C PHE A 155 2.40 -0.12 -7.21
N PRO A 156 1.48 -0.86 -6.55
CA PRO A 156 0.13 -0.36 -6.33
C PRO A 156 0.09 0.98 -5.57
N LEU A 157 0.84 1.06 -4.47
CA LEU A 157 0.88 2.27 -3.64
C LEU A 157 1.57 3.44 -4.34
N ALA A 158 2.61 3.18 -5.13
CA ALA A 158 3.29 4.19 -5.94
C ALA A 158 2.36 4.73 -7.05
N TYR A 159 1.62 3.84 -7.72
CA TYR A 159 0.65 4.21 -8.77
C TYR A 159 -0.59 4.91 -8.22
N HIS A 160 -0.93 4.70 -6.94
CA HIS A 160 -2.09 5.35 -6.31
C HIS A 160 -2.05 6.88 -6.43
N SER A 161 -0.87 7.50 -6.38
CA SER A 161 -0.73 8.95 -6.59
C SER A 161 -1.24 9.38 -7.99
N PHE A 162 -1.01 8.58 -9.02
CA PHE A 162 -1.57 8.83 -10.37
C PHE A 162 -3.09 8.68 -10.41
N LEU A 163 -3.66 7.71 -9.67
CA LEU A 163 -5.11 7.52 -9.57
C LEU A 163 -5.79 8.74 -8.95
N VAL A 164 -5.19 9.33 -7.92
CA VAL A 164 -5.73 10.51 -7.24
C VAL A 164 -5.71 11.74 -8.14
N VAL A 165 -4.62 11.94 -8.88
CA VAL A 165 -4.41 13.15 -9.70
C VAL A 165 -5.21 13.08 -10.99
N PHE A 166 -5.36 11.89 -11.57
CA PHE A 166 -6.03 11.67 -12.85
C PHE A 166 -7.14 10.60 -12.74
N PRO A 167 -8.15 10.77 -11.87
CA PRO A 167 -9.10 9.69 -11.53
C PRO A 167 -9.93 9.20 -12.72
N THR A 168 -10.06 10.00 -13.78
CA THR A 168 -10.84 9.70 -14.99
C THR A 168 -10.00 9.19 -16.17
N LEU A 169 -8.68 9.02 -15.99
CA LEU A 169 -7.82 8.53 -17.06
C LEU A 169 -8.14 7.05 -17.36
N TRP A 170 -8.58 6.76 -18.58
CA TRP A 170 -9.12 5.45 -18.97
C TRP A 170 -8.17 4.26 -18.72
N ILE A 171 -6.85 4.48 -18.78
CA ILE A 171 -5.85 3.41 -18.63
C ILE A 171 -5.61 3.03 -17.16
N ASN A 172 -6.06 3.86 -16.21
CA ASN A 172 -5.75 3.70 -14.79
C ASN A 172 -6.19 2.37 -14.22
N ASN A 173 -7.41 1.92 -14.53
CA ASN A 173 -7.93 0.66 -14.03
C ASN A 173 -7.11 -0.53 -14.53
N TYR A 174 -6.60 -0.48 -15.76
CA TYR A 174 -5.76 -1.53 -16.34
C TYR A 174 -4.38 -1.57 -15.67
N VAL A 175 -3.69 -0.43 -15.58
CA VAL A 175 -2.35 -0.35 -14.98
C VAL A 175 -2.42 -0.71 -13.50
N TYR A 176 -3.42 -0.21 -12.78
CA TYR A 176 -3.60 -0.53 -11.37
C TYR A 176 -3.99 -2.00 -11.15
N GLY A 177 -4.84 -2.57 -12.02
CA GLY A 177 -5.16 -3.99 -12.02
C GLY A 177 -3.92 -4.87 -12.20
N VAL A 178 -3.03 -4.52 -13.13
CA VAL A 178 -1.73 -5.18 -13.31
C VAL A 178 -0.86 -5.02 -12.08
N ALA A 179 -0.77 -3.82 -11.51
CA ALA A 179 0.00 -3.57 -10.30
C ALA A 179 -0.47 -4.45 -9.13
N ILE A 180 -1.78 -4.56 -8.91
CA ILE A 180 -2.39 -5.42 -7.89
C ILE A 180 -2.10 -6.90 -8.18
N ALA A 181 -2.21 -7.34 -9.45
CA ALA A 181 -1.90 -8.71 -9.83
C ALA A 181 -0.43 -9.05 -9.55
N CYS A 182 0.51 -8.17 -9.89
CA CYS A 182 1.93 -8.35 -9.57
C CYS A 182 2.18 -8.37 -8.06
N TYR A 183 1.56 -7.45 -7.31
CA TYR A 183 1.65 -7.39 -5.85
C TYR A 183 1.24 -8.70 -5.18
N MET A 184 0.24 -9.40 -5.72
CA MET A 184 -0.24 -10.66 -5.17
C MET A 184 0.47 -11.89 -5.71
N LEU A 185 0.68 -11.97 -7.01
CA LEU A 185 1.16 -13.18 -7.66
C LEU A 185 2.67 -13.33 -7.54
N MET A 186 3.44 -12.25 -7.48
CA MET A 186 4.91 -12.35 -7.38
C MET A 186 5.39 -12.98 -6.06
N PRO A 187 4.85 -12.60 -4.88
CA PRO A 187 5.18 -13.29 -3.63
C PRO A 187 4.77 -14.77 -3.62
N LEU A 188 3.67 -15.11 -4.29
CA LEU A 188 3.19 -16.49 -4.41
C LEU A 188 4.00 -17.31 -5.40
N TYR A 189 4.48 -16.70 -6.48
CA TYR A 189 5.35 -17.33 -7.46
C TYR A 189 6.70 -17.68 -6.82
N TYR A 190 7.30 -16.76 -6.07
CA TYR A 190 8.53 -16.99 -5.30
C TYR A 190 8.25 -17.54 -3.89
N ARG A 191 7.34 -18.52 -3.79
CA ARG A 191 6.79 -19.04 -2.53
C ARG A 191 7.87 -19.50 -1.54
N ALA A 192 8.93 -20.13 -2.05
CA ALA A 192 10.00 -20.72 -1.26
C ALA A 192 10.84 -19.68 -0.49
N THR A 193 10.81 -18.41 -0.92
CA THR A 193 11.67 -17.36 -0.39
C THR A 193 10.87 -16.20 0.21
N PHE A 194 9.73 -15.86 -0.40
CA PHE A 194 8.83 -14.82 0.11
C PHE A 194 7.76 -15.40 1.02
N PHE A 195 6.96 -16.37 0.57
CA PHE A 195 5.80 -16.80 1.34
C PHE A 195 6.16 -17.69 2.53
N SER A 196 7.17 -18.57 2.44
CA SER A 196 7.56 -19.46 3.54
C SER A 196 8.32 -18.72 4.66
N VAL A 197 9.05 -17.65 4.31
CA VAL A 197 9.97 -16.96 5.24
C VAL A 197 9.46 -15.60 5.71
N ASN A 198 8.76 -14.84 4.84
CA ASN A 198 8.40 -13.45 5.10
C ASN A 198 6.94 -13.34 5.58
N ARG A 199 6.79 -13.05 6.87
CA ARG A 199 5.54 -12.92 7.62
C ARG A 199 4.72 -11.72 7.15
N VAL A 200 5.36 -10.62 6.74
CA VAL A 200 4.70 -9.44 6.15
C VAL A 200 3.96 -9.86 4.89
N GLN A 201 4.60 -10.64 4.01
CA GLN A 201 3.99 -11.12 2.77
C GLN A 201 2.84 -12.10 3.04
N GLN A 202 3.01 -13.02 3.99
CA GLN A 202 1.91 -13.89 4.43
C GLN A 202 0.71 -13.07 4.92
N ALA A 203 0.95 -12.06 5.77
CA ALA A 203 -0.10 -11.18 6.28
C ALA A 203 -0.76 -10.37 5.15
N MET A 204 0.00 -9.85 4.19
CA MET A 204 -0.54 -9.11 3.04
C MET A 204 -1.45 -10.01 2.19
N VAL A 205 -1.05 -11.26 1.91
CA VAL A 205 -1.88 -12.21 1.16
C VAL A 205 -3.17 -12.54 1.93
N LEU A 206 -3.09 -12.76 3.25
CA LEU A 206 -4.27 -13.05 4.08
C LEU A 206 -5.22 -11.86 4.20
N LEU A 207 -4.70 -10.63 4.23
CA LEU A 207 -5.48 -9.40 4.30
C LEU A 207 -5.95 -8.91 2.93
N PHE A 208 -5.45 -9.49 1.84
CA PHE A 208 -5.78 -9.06 0.48
C PHE A 208 -7.27 -9.08 0.17
N PRO A 209 -8.07 -10.09 0.59
CA PRO A 209 -9.52 -10.06 0.38
C PRO A 209 -10.19 -8.79 0.92
N LEU A 210 -9.69 -8.25 2.05
CA LEU A 210 -10.21 -7.03 2.66
C LEU A 210 -9.89 -5.78 1.83
N LEU A 211 -8.83 -5.81 1.02
CA LEU A 211 -8.47 -4.73 0.11
C LEU A 211 -9.14 -4.89 -1.26
N ILE A 212 -9.11 -6.08 -1.85
CA ILE A 212 -9.55 -6.26 -3.23
C ILE A 212 -11.06 -6.10 -3.38
N PHE A 213 -11.83 -6.52 -2.38
CA PHE A 213 -13.28 -6.38 -2.42
C PHE A 213 -13.74 -4.92 -2.53
N PRO A 214 -13.29 -3.98 -1.68
CA PRO A 214 -13.63 -2.57 -1.87
C PRO A 214 -13.10 -2.00 -3.18
N ILE A 215 -11.89 -2.38 -3.64
CA ILE A 215 -11.34 -1.90 -4.92
C ILE A 215 -12.25 -2.31 -6.09
N LEU A 216 -12.63 -3.59 -6.16
CA LEU A 216 -13.53 -4.08 -7.19
C LEU A 216 -14.89 -3.38 -7.11
N HIS A 217 -15.41 -3.20 -5.91
CA HIS A 217 -16.69 -2.53 -5.71
C HIS A 217 -16.66 -1.07 -6.19
N MET A 218 -15.62 -0.32 -5.84
CA MET A 218 -15.43 1.06 -6.28
C MET A 218 -15.24 1.14 -7.80
N ALA A 219 -14.53 0.19 -8.40
CA ALA A 219 -14.31 0.14 -9.85
C ALA A 219 -15.60 -0.20 -10.62
N VAL A 220 -16.40 -1.16 -10.15
CA VAL A 220 -17.67 -1.54 -10.81
C VAL A 220 -18.73 -0.46 -10.69
N ARG A 221 -18.71 0.34 -9.62
CA ARG A 221 -19.68 1.40 -9.35
C ARG A 221 -19.21 2.81 -9.73
N ASP A 222 -18.01 2.94 -10.32
CA ASP A 222 -17.38 4.23 -10.64
C ASP A 222 -17.32 5.22 -9.46
N CYS A 223 -17.11 4.70 -8.24
CA CYS A 223 -17.09 5.53 -7.03
C CYS A 223 -15.92 6.52 -6.98
N ASN A 224 -14.86 6.30 -7.77
CA ASN A 224 -13.65 7.14 -7.78
C ASN A 224 -13.94 8.59 -8.20
N ALA A 225 -14.88 8.80 -9.13
CA ALA A 225 -15.21 10.13 -9.64
C ALA A 225 -15.82 11.04 -8.57
N GLN A 226 -16.53 10.46 -7.59
CA GLN A 226 -17.18 11.20 -6.50
C GLN A 226 -16.18 11.93 -5.61
N TRP A 227 -14.93 11.47 -5.54
CA TRP A 227 -13.89 12.04 -4.69
C TRP A 227 -12.87 12.88 -5.47
N SER A 228 -13.15 13.16 -6.74
CA SER A 228 -12.34 14.09 -7.53
C SER A 228 -12.36 15.49 -6.92
N ILE A 229 -11.25 16.22 -7.12
CA ILE A 229 -11.12 17.57 -6.56
C ILE A 229 -12.22 18.52 -7.05
N ASP A 230 -12.67 18.33 -8.28
CA ASP A 230 -13.76 19.12 -8.89
C ASP A 230 -15.09 18.82 -8.19
N LYS A 231 -15.41 17.55 -7.91
CA LYS A 231 -16.61 17.18 -7.15
C LYS A 231 -16.58 17.68 -5.72
N MET A 232 -15.42 17.59 -5.06
CA MET A 232 -15.26 18.15 -3.71
C MET A 232 -15.42 19.67 -3.69
N ARG A 233 -15.00 20.36 -4.75
CA ARG A 233 -15.22 21.81 -4.91
C ARG A 233 -16.69 22.14 -5.11
N GLU A 234 -17.39 21.43 -6.01
CA GLU A 234 -18.82 21.60 -6.22
C GLU A 234 -19.62 21.42 -4.90
N GLU A 235 -19.28 20.41 -4.10
CA GLU A 235 -19.91 20.19 -2.79
C GLU A 235 -19.62 21.31 -1.79
N TYR A 236 -18.38 21.82 -1.79
CA TYR A 236 -17.99 22.94 -0.94
C TYR A 236 -18.78 24.21 -1.29
N GLU A 237 -18.86 24.56 -2.58
CA GLU A 237 -19.58 25.73 -3.06
C GLU A 237 -21.09 25.63 -2.79
N ARG A 238 -21.69 24.44 -3.01
CA ARG A 238 -23.11 24.19 -2.67
C ARG A 238 -23.42 24.35 -1.18
N SER A 239 -22.44 24.18 -0.31
CA SER A 239 -22.60 24.39 1.13
C SER A 239 -22.59 25.87 1.55
N GLY A 240 -22.50 26.80 0.60
CA GLY A 240 -22.53 28.25 0.84
C GLY A 240 -21.17 28.80 1.28
N HIS A 241 -20.08 28.27 0.70
CA HIS A 241 -18.70 28.65 1.01
C HIS A 241 -17.88 28.92 -0.23
#